data_AF-A0A554J312-F1
#
_entry.id   AF-A0A554J312-F1
#
_cell.length_a   1.000
_cell.length_b   1.000
_cell.length_c   1.000
_cell.angle_alpha   90.00
_cell.angle_beta   90.00
_cell.angle_gamma   90.00
#
_symmetry.space_group_name_H-M   'P 1'
#
loop_
_entity.id
_entity.type
_entity.pdbx_description
1 polymer ?
#
loop_
_entity_poly.entity_id
_entity_poly.type
_entity_poly.pdbx_seq_one_letter_code
_entity_poly.pdbx_strand_id
1 'polypeptide(L)'
;MSGTDAFLAHIKEHPSNNGPRLAYADWLEEHGVCDRAELIRLHCAGQHQDRVTALIQKHGRSWAAEDLGIPASRIPEGATCAFHRGFIFWPVTVDYSQPLEVMIAAGQYGYVNEHITAANFPISGTGIVPSEIILVHFDRDISSDNAVAALHWMGLEPARLEHATAFGATYQDVQRAYPIVFLGSYWVGSDGRRRVPCLDGWSDGRGLRLRWWDGDWGRFYRFAAVRPTSHMLRGAGKS
;
A
#
# COMPACT_ATOMS: atom_id res chain seq x y z
N MET A 1 -2.84 -25.62 10.54
CA MET A 1 -3.35 -24.24 10.44
C MET A 1 -3.29 -23.67 11.83
N SER A 2 -2.54 -22.59 12.04
CA SER A 2 -2.48 -21.94 13.34
C SER A 2 -3.80 -21.20 13.59
N GLY A 3 -4.21 -21.00 14.84
CA GLY A 3 -5.44 -20.24 15.17
C GLY A 3 -5.45 -18.82 14.57
N THR A 4 -4.27 -18.25 14.31
CA THR A 4 -4.08 -16.94 13.67
C THR A 4 -4.54 -16.91 12.22
N ASP A 5 -4.38 -18.01 11.46
CA ASP A 5 -4.66 -18.04 10.02
C ASP A 5 -6.14 -17.76 9.70
N ALA A 6 -7.05 -18.24 10.56
CA ALA A 6 -8.50 -18.08 10.39
C ALA A 6 -8.95 -16.62 10.61
N PHE A 7 -8.41 -15.94 11.62
CA PHE A 7 -8.68 -14.51 11.85
C PHE A 7 -8.20 -13.66 10.68
N LEU A 8 -6.98 -13.93 10.20
CA LEU A 8 -6.41 -13.17 9.08
C LEU A 8 -7.21 -13.38 7.78
N ALA A 9 -7.66 -14.60 7.49
CA ALA A 9 -8.53 -14.86 6.35
C ALA A 9 -9.83 -14.06 6.43
N HIS A 10 -10.51 -14.09 7.58
CA HIS A 10 -11.75 -13.34 7.80
C HIS A 10 -11.55 -11.82 7.66
N ILE A 11 -10.46 -11.28 8.21
CA ILE A 11 -10.09 -9.86 8.13
C ILE A 11 -9.87 -9.41 6.68
N LYS A 12 -9.31 -10.30 5.84
CA LYS A 12 -9.09 -10.07 4.41
C LYS A 12 -10.38 -10.11 3.61
N GLU A 13 -11.29 -11.04 3.92
CA GLU A 13 -12.62 -11.14 3.29
C GLU A 13 -13.51 -9.94 3.62
N HIS A 14 -13.33 -9.33 4.80
CA HIS A 14 -14.14 -8.20 5.27
C HIS A 14 -13.27 -6.99 5.64
N PRO A 15 -12.64 -6.32 4.66
CA PRO A 15 -11.61 -5.31 4.92
C PRO A 15 -12.14 -4.05 5.63
N SER A 16 -13.39 -3.67 5.35
CA SER A 16 -14.07 -2.53 5.97
C SER A 16 -14.73 -2.86 7.32
N ASN A 17 -14.82 -4.13 7.71
CA ASN A 17 -15.46 -4.54 8.97
C ASN A 17 -14.47 -4.53 10.14
N ASN A 18 -14.78 -3.79 11.21
CA ASN A 18 -13.95 -3.77 12.42
C ASN A 18 -14.16 -4.99 13.32
N GLY A 19 -15.31 -5.68 13.27
CA GLY A 19 -15.63 -6.81 14.15
C GLY A 19 -14.57 -7.93 14.16
N PRO A 20 -14.19 -8.48 12.99
CA PRO A 20 -13.14 -9.52 12.92
C PRO A 20 -11.78 -9.06 13.44
N ARG A 21 -11.48 -7.76 13.32
CA ARG A 21 -10.22 -7.16 13.78
C ARG A 21 -10.20 -7.02 15.30
N LEU A 22 -11.32 -6.59 15.89
CA LEU A 22 -11.45 -6.50 17.34
C LEU A 22 -11.39 -7.89 17.99
N ALA A 23 -12.05 -8.89 17.41
CA ALA A 23 -11.94 -10.27 17.88
C ALA A 23 -10.49 -10.80 17.81
N TYR A 24 -9.75 -10.45 16.76
CA TYR A 24 -8.32 -10.78 16.67
C TYR A 24 -7.48 -10.02 17.70
N ALA A 25 -7.81 -8.76 18.00
CA ALA A 25 -7.14 -7.98 19.03
C ALA A 25 -7.35 -8.60 20.43
N ASP A 26 -8.56 -9.06 20.73
CA ASP A 26 -8.85 -9.76 21.99
C ASP A 26 -8.03 -11.06 22.10
N TRP A 27 -7.98 -11.84 21.02
CA TRP A 27 -7.12 -13.03 20.95
C TRP A 27 -5.64 -12.68 21.15
N LEU A 28 -5.12 -11.63 20.50
CA LEU A 28 -3.73 -11.20 20.66
C LEU A 28 -3.41 -10.82 22.12
N GLU A 29 -4.33 -10.12 22.78
CA GLU A 29 -4.16 -9.72 24.19
C GLU A 29 -4.16 -10.92 25.13
N GLU A 30 -5.06 -11.89 24.93
CA GLU A 30 -5.08 -13.16 25.67
C GLU A 30 -3.77 -13.96 25.51
N HIS A 31 -3.06 -13.75 24.40
CA HIS A 31 -1.79 -14.40 24.08
C HIS A 31 -0.57 -13.50 24.37
N GLY A 32 -0.75 -12.38 25.07
CA GLY A 32 0.33 -11.50 25.54
C GLY A 32 0.90 -10.55 24.47
N VAL A 33 0.28 -10.44 23.30
CA VAL A 33 0.66 -9.54 22.21
C VAL A 33 -0.10 -8.20 22.32
N CYS A 34 -0.08 -7.61 23.51
CA CYS A 34 -0.94 -6.48 23.88
C CYS A 34 -0.67 -5.21 23.04
N ASP A 35 0.59 -4.90 22.72
CA ASP A 35 0.93 -3.70 21.93
C ASP A 35 0.32 -3.76 20.52
N ARG A 36 0.21 -4.96 19.91
CA ARG A 36 -0.41 -5.14 18.59
C ARG A 36 -1.94 -5.10 18.69
N ALA A 37 -2.52 -5.69 19.74
CA ALA A 37 -3.94 -5.57 20.04
C ALA A 37 -4.36 -4.10 20.23
N GLU A 38 -3.58 -3.33 20.99
CA GLU A 38 -3.77 -1.90 21.18
C GLU A 38 -3.76 -1.15 19.84
N LEU A 39 -2.75 -1.39 18.98
CA LEU A 39 -2.67 -0.77 17.66
C LEU A 39 -3.94 -1.02 16.83
N ILE A 40 -4.43 -2.26 16.82
CA ILE A 40 -5.65 -2.63 16.06
C ILE A 40 -6.86 -1.85 16.59
N ARG A 41 -7.06 -1.83 17.92
CA ARG A 41 -8.19 -1.14 18.55
C ARG A 41 -8.15 0.37 18.28
N LEU A 42 -6.99 1.00 18.42
CA LEU A 42 -6.80 2.43 18.17
C LEU A 42 -7.10 2.81 16.71
N HIS A 43 -6.59 2.04 15.75
CA HIS A 43 -6.90 2.26 14.34
C HIS A 43 -8.39 2.04 14.02
N CYS A 44 -9.04 1.03 14.61
CA CYS A 44 -10.47 0.78 14.40
C CYS A 44 -11.32 1.92 14.95
N ALA A 45 -10.90 2.54 16.07
CA ALA A 45 -11.57 3.69 16.67
C ALA A 45 -11.27 5.01 15.95
N GLY A 46 -10.17 5.11 15.20
CA GLY A 46 -9.75 6.34 14.52
C GLY A 46 -9.30 7.44 15.50
N GLN A 47 -8.72 7.06 16.64
CA GLN A 47 -8.35 7.96 17.74
C GLN A 47 -6.89 7.82 18.13
N HIS A 48 -6.39 8.79 18.92
CA HIS A 48 -5.06 8.77 19.55
C HIS A 48 -3.90 8.56 18.55
N GLN A 49 -3.85 9.38 17.50
CA GLN A 49 -2.85 9.26 16.43
C GLN A 49 -1.39 9.30 16.93
N ASP A 50 -1.11 10.05 18.00
CA ASP A 50 0.21 10.10 18.62
C ASP A 50 0.60 8.74 19.22
N ARG A 51 -0.34 8.04 19.87
CA ARG A 51 -0.13 6.71 20.43
C ARG A 51 0.07 5.66 19.34
N VAL A 52 -0.75 5.72 18.28
CA VAL A 52 -0.58 4.90 17.07
C VAL A 52 0.82 5.08 16.50
N THR A 53 1.26 6.34 16.35
CA THR A 53 2.59 6.67 15.83
C THR A 53 3.70 6.09 16.72
N ALA A 54 3.58 6.23 18.04
CA ALA A 54 4.55 5.68 18.98
C ALA A 54 4.64 4.14 18.92
N LEU A 55 3.50 3.45 18.78
CA LEU A 55 3.46 1.99 18.63
C LEU A 55 4.13 1.54 17.32
N ILE A 56 3.84 2.22 16.20
CA ILE A 56 4.45 1.91 14.90
C ILE A 56 5.95 2.21 14.91
N GLN A 57 6.40 3.30 15.54
CA GLN A 57 7.82 3.59 15.68
C GLN A 57 8.55 2.50 16.50
N LYS A 58 7.93 2.02 17.57
CA LYS A 58 8.52 1.02 18.47
C LYS A 58 8.50 -0.40 17.88
N HIS A 59 7.43 -0.79 17.18
CA HIS A 59 7.20 -2.19 16.78
C HIS A 59 6.92 -2.40 15.29
N GLY A 60 6.71 -1.33 14.52
CA GLY A 60 6.25 -1.41 13.14
C GLY A 60 7.17 -2.24 12.25
N ARG A 61 8.48 -2.18 12.45
CA ARG A 61 9.43 -3.01 11.70
C ARG A 61 9.25 -4.51 12.00
N SER A 62 9.08 -4.90 13.26
CA SER A 62 8.86 -6.31 13.60
C SER A 62 7.51 -6.81 13.11
N TRP A 63 6.44 -6.02 13.29
CA TRP A 63 5.10 -6.39 12.81
C TRP A 63 5.02 -6.45 11.29
N ALA A 64 5.71 -5.55 10.59
CA ALA A 64 5.79 -5.60 9.14
C ALA A 64 6.52 -6.84 8.65
N ALA A 65 7.63 -7.21 9.31
CA ALA A 65 8.39 -8.40 8.95
C ALA A 65 7.56 -9.67 9.16
N GLU A 66 6.84 -9.75 10.27
CA GLU A 66 5.88 -10.81 10.59
C GLU A 66 4.78 -10.91 9.53
N ASP A 67 4.09 -9.80 9.23
CA ASP A 67 3.04 -9.77 8.20
C ASP A 67 3.59 -10.17 6.82
N LEU A 68 4.80 -9.72 6.47
CA LEU A 68 5.48 -10.07 5.22
C LEU A 68 5.93 -11.53 5.16
N GLY A 69 6.09 -12.20 6.30
CA GLY A 69 6.67 -13.54 6.39
C GLY A 69 8.19 -13.54 6.13
N ILE A 70 8.88 -12.45 6.47
CA ILE A 70 10.33 -12.29 6.27
C ILE A 70 11.03 -11.91 7.58
N PRO A 71 12.34 -12.14 7.73
CA PRO A 71 13.08 -11.64 8.89
C PRO A 71 13.12 -10.11 8.94
N ALA A 72 13.05 -9.52 10.15
CA ALA A 72 13.10 -8.06 10.33
C ALA A 72 14.38 -7.40 9.78
N SER A 73 15.48 -8.17 9.66
CA SER A 73 16.72 -7.74 9.02
C SER A 73 16.60 -7.50 7.51
N ARG A 74 15.58 -8.05 6.85
CA ARG A 74 15.28 -7.78 5.43
C ARG A 74 14.52 -6.48 5.20
N ILE A 75 13.93 -5.91 6.25
CA ILE A 75 13.41 -4.54 6.19
C ILE A 75 14.60 -3.59 6.35
N PRO A 76 14.95 -2.77 5.35
CA PRO A 76 16.04 -1.81 5.43
C PRO A 76 15.90 -0.90 6.65
N GLU A 77 17.03 -0.48 7.21
CA GLU A 77 17.03 0.49 8.29
C GLU A 77 16.43 1.82 7.83
N GLY A 78 15.63 2.47 8.69
CA GLY A 78 14.82 3.65 8.35
C GLY A 78 13.55 3.34 7.54
N ALA A 79 13.43 2.16 6.92
CA ALA A 79 12.19 1.78 6.24
C ALA A 79 11.10 1.42 7.26
N THR A 80 9.97 2.13 7.18
CA THR A 80 8.74 1.82 7.91
C THR A 80 7.64 1.46 6.93
N CYS A 81 6.66 0.67 7.38
CA CYS A 81 5.46 0.37 6.62
C CYS A 81 4.27 1.10 7.23
N ALA A 82 3.36 1.60 6.40
CA ALA A 82 2.11 2.14 6.90
C ALA A 82 1.17 1.00 7.27
N PHE A 83 0.56 1.09 8.45
CA PHE A 83 -0.42 0.12 8.90
C PHE A 83 -1.83 0.63 8.62
N HIS A 84 -2.64 -0.18 7.96
CA HIS A 84 -4.08 -0.02 7.87
C HIS A 84 -4.75 -0.95 8.87
N ARG A 85 -5.44 -0.38 9.86
CA ARG A 85 -6.23 -1.16 10.83
C ARG A 85 -5.42 -2.28 11.51
N GLY A 86 -4.16 -1.98 11.80
CA GLY A 86 -3.22 -2.89 12.49
C GLY A 86 -2.44 -3.86 11.61
N PHE A 87 -2.55 -3.78 10.28
CA PHE A 87 -1.82 -4.60 9.32
C PHE A 87 -1.11 -3.75 8.28
N ILE A 88 -0.03 -4.24 7.69
CA ILE A 88 0.75 -3.45 6.71
C ILE A 88 0.11 -3.25 5.33
N PHE A 89 -1.09 -3.80 5.09
CA PHE A 89 -1.69 -3.82 3.77
C PHE A 89 -3.02 -3.07 3.70
N TRP A 90 -3.27 -2.50 2.52
CA TRP A 90 -4.48 -1.77 2.14
C TRP A 90 -5.15 -2.54 0.99
N PRO A 91 -6.24 -3.27 1.28
CA PRO A 91 -6.91 -4.10 0.28
C PRO A 91 -7.64 -3.25 -0.76
N VAL A 92 -7.40 -3.56 -2.03
CA VAL A 92 -8.09 -2.95 -3.18
C VAL A 92 -8.49 -4.04 -4.16
N THR A 93 -9.45 -3.73 -5.04
CA THR A 93 -9.78 -4.60 -6.18
C THR A 93 -9.45 -3.86 -7.45
N VAL A 94 -8.60 -4.45 -8.29
CA VAL A 94 -8.26 -3.92 -9.61
C VAL A 94 -9.06 -4.66 -10.66
N ASP A 95 -9.97 -3.97 -11.34
CA ASP A 95 -10.76 -4.53 -12.45
C ASP A 95 -10.09 -4.21 -13.79
N TYR A 96 -9.16 -5.08 -14.22
CA TYR A 96 -8.42 -4.94 -15.46
C TYR A 96 -9.29 -5.06 -16.73
N SER A 97 -10.59 -5.37 -16.59
CA SER A 97 -11.52 -5.38 -17.74
C SER A 97 -12.05 -3.99 -18.09
N GLN A 98 -11.89 -3.01 -17.20
CA GLN A 98 -12.36 -1.64 -17.42
C GLN A 98 -11.36 -0.82 -18.24
N PRO A 99 -11.82 0.10 -19.09
CA PRO A 99 -10.96 1.13 -19.67
C PRO A 99 -10.31 2.00 -18.60
N LEU A 100 -9.10 2.50 -18.86
CA LEU A 100 -8.33 3.30 -17.89
C LEU A 100 -9.11 4.55 -17.45
N GLU A 101 -9.88 5.15 -18.36
CA GLU A 101 -10.70 6.32 -18.10
C GLU A 101 -11.77 6.04 -17.04
N VAL A 102 -12.36 4.84 -17.05
CA VAL A 102 -13.37 4.41 -16.07
C VAL A 102 -12.70 4.20 -14.71
N MET A 103 -11.53 3.56 -14.68
CA MET A 103 -10.75 3.37 -13.45
C MET A 103 -10.37 4.72 -12.82
N ILE A 104 -9.96 5.70 -13.63
CA ILE A 104 -9.61 7.05 -13.18
C ILE A 104 -10.85 7.79 -12.65
N ALA A 105 -11.98 7.72 -13.37
CA ALA A 105 -13.21 8.40 -12.99
C ALA A 105 -13.75 7.93 -11.63
N ALA A 106 -13.63 6.64 -11.32
CA ALA A 106 -13.97 6.09 -10.00
C ALA A 106 -13.19 6.75 -8.87
N GLY A 107 -11.98 7.25 -9.17
CA GLY A 107 -11.13 7.96 -8.24
C GLY A 107 -11.54 9.41 -7.95
N GLN A 108 -12.53 10.00 -8.64
CA GLN A 108 -13.10 11.34 -8.32
C GLN A 108 -12.05 12.43 -8.02
N TYR A 109 -10.95 12.45 -8.79
CA TYR A 109 -9.84 13.37 -8.55
C TYR A 109 -10.23 14.82 -8.93
N GLY A 110 -9.74 15.79 -8.16
CA GLY A 110 -9.84 17.21 -8.53
C GLY A 110 -8.88 17.59 -9.67
N TYR A 111 -7.88 16.75 -9.94
CA TYR A 111 -6.98 16.90 -11.07
C TYR A 111 -6.45 15.52 -11.51
N VAL A 112 -6.42 15.29 -12.82
CA VAL A 112 -5.74 14.16 -13.46
C VAL A 112 -4.79 14.72 -14.50
N ASN A 113 -3.55 14.25 -14.52
CA ASN A 113 -2.59 14.67 -15.53
C ASN A 113 -3.01 14.14 -16.92
N GLU A 114 -3.03 15.02 -17.92
CA GLU A 114 -3.52 14.73 -19.27
C GLU A 114 -2.73 13.64 -20.02
N HIS A 115 -1.50 13.34 -19.61
CA HIS A 115 -0.70 12.28 -20.21
C HIS A 115 -0.96 10.89 -19.61
N ILE A 116 -1.85 10.78 -18.61
CA ILE A 116 -2.31 9.50 -18.08
C ILE A 116 -3.44 9.00 -18.98
N THR A 117 -3.04 8.40 -20.09
CA THR A 117 -3.94 7.86 -21.13
C THR A 117 -3.60 6.40 -21.39
N ALA A 118 -4.54 5.63 -21.94
CA ALA A 118 -4.31 4.23 -22.30
C ALA A 118 -3.18 4.06 -23.33
N ALA A 119 -2.88 5.08 -24.14
CA ALA A 119 -1.77 5.06 -25.09
C ALA A 119 -0.41 5.16 -24.40
N ASN A 120 -0.30 5.98 -23.35
CA ASN A 120 0.96 6.18 -22.61
C ASN A 120 1.15 5.15 -21.48
N PHE A 121 0.04 4.66 -20.93
CA PHE A 121 -0.01 3.70 -19.84
C PHE A 121 -1.00 2.58 -20.20
N PRO A 122 -0.62 1.64 -21.08
CA PRO A 122 -1.48 0.54 -21.45
C PRO A 122 -1.75 -0.37 -20.24
N ILE A 123 -3.03 -0.70 -20.03
CA ILE A 123 -3.46 -1.62 -18.97
C ILE A 123 -2.82 -2.99 -19.22
N SER A 124 -2.17 -3.53 -18.19
CA SER A 124 -1.44 -4.79 -18.27
C SER A 124 -1.97 -5.79 -17.25
N GLY A 125 -3.04 -6.51 -17.60
CA GLY A 125 -3.66 -7.52 -16.76
C GLY A 125 -4.99 -7.98 -17.34
N THR A 126 -5.65 -8.93 -16.69
CA THR A 126 -6.96 -9.42 -17.10
C THR A 126 -7.83 -9.75 -15.88
N GLY A 127 -9.14 -9.59 -16.05
CA GLY A 127 -10.13 -9.92 -15.03
C GLY A 127 -10.12 -8.97 -13.83
N ILE A 128 -10.75 -9.43 -12.75
CA ILE A 128 -10.92 -8.69 -11.50
C ILE A 128 -10.02 -9.31 -10.45
N VAL A 129 -9.04 -8.55 -9.95
CA VAL A 129 -7.96 -9.06 -9.11
C VAL A 129 -7.93 -8.32 -7.77
N PRO A 130 -8.26 -8.99 -6.65
CA PRO A 130 -7.96 -8.48 -5.32
C PRO A 130 -6.45 -8.29 -5.15
N SER A 131 -6.04 -7.15 -4.61
CA SER A 131 -4.64 -6.78 -4.42
C SER A 131 -4.43 -6.18 -3.03
N GLU A 132 -3.29 -6.49 -2.43
CA GLU A 132 -2.87 -5.94 -1.12
C GLU A 132 -1.80 -4.87 -1.37
N ILE A 133 -2.17 -3.58 -1.22
CA ILE A 133 -1.21 -2.48 -1.36
C ILE A 133 -0.44 -2.27 -0.06
N ILE A 134 0.88 -2.25 -0.11
CA ILE A 134 1.76 -1.96 1.02
C ILE A 134 2.39 -0.59 0.75
N LEU A 135 2.29 0.32 1.72
CA LEU A 135 2.89 1.65 1.63
C LEU A 135 4.20 1.68 2.41
N VAL A 136 5.31 1.73 1.69
CA VAL A 136 6.66 1.76 2.27
C VAL A 136 7.14 3.20 2.39
N HIS A 137 7.72 3.55 3.53
CA HIS A 137 8.32 4.84 3.83
C HIS A 137 9.79 4.64 4.15
N PHE A 138 10.70 5.23 3.39
CA PHE A 138 12.15 5.04 3.63
C PHE A 138 12.76 6.00 4.66
N ASP A 139 12.00 6.98 5.15
CA ASP A 139 12.45 8.02 6.09
C ASP A 139 13.74 8.76 5.70
N ARG A 140 13.99 8.84 4.39
CA ARG A 140 15.12 9.55 3.79
C ARG A 140 14.82 9.87 2.35
N ASP A 141 15.64 10.73 1.78
CA ASP A 141 15.62 10.96 0.34
C ASP A 141 16.14 9.71 -0.39
N ILE A 142 15.47 9.33 -1.48
CA ILE A 142 15.78 8.10 -2.21
C ILE A 142 15.48 8.26 -3.70
N SER A 143 16.35 7.75 -4.56
CA SER A 143 16.11 7.66 -6.01
C SER A 143 15.09 6.55 -6.33
N SER A 144 14.38 6.66 -7.45
CA SER A 144 13.46 5.60 -7.93
C SER A 144 14.10 4.22 -8.02
N ASP A 145 15.34 4.10 -8.55
CA ASP A 145 16.01 2.81 -8.73
C ASP A 145 16.32 2.12 -7.40
N ASN A 146 16.83 2.88 -6.42
CA ASN A 146 17.05 2.38 -5.06
C ASN A 146 15.74 2.01 -4.34
N ALA A 147 14.67 2.77 -4.55
CA ALA A 147 13.36 2.43 -3.98
C ALA A 147 12.83 1.11 -4.57
N VAL A 148 12.88 0.93 -5.89
CA VAL A 148 12.49 -0.33 -6.55
C VAL A 148 13.34 -1.50 -6.07
N ALA A 149 14.67 -1.34 -6.01
CA ALA A 149 15.56 -2.38 -5.51
C ALA A 149 15.25 -2.78 -4.06
N ALA A 150 14.93 -1.80 -3.21
CA ALA A 150 14.54 -2.06 -1.83
C ALA A 150 13.19 -2.79 -1.72
N LEU A 151 12.20 -2.44 -2.56
CA LEU A 151 10.92 -3.17 -2.61
C LEU A 151 11.13 -4.63 -3.03
N HIS A 152 11.91 -4.88 -4.09
CA HIS A 152 12.24 -6.25 -4.50
C HIS A 152 12.98 -7.01 -3.40
N TRP A 153 13.86 -6.34 -2.65
CA TRP A 153 14.58 -6.95 -1.52
C TRP A 153 13.64 -7.36 -0.37
N MET A 154 12.55 -6.62 -0.17
CA MET A 154 11.46 -7.00 0.74
C MET A 154 10.57 -8.12 0.18
N GLY A 155 10.77 -8.56 -1.06
CA GLY A 155 9.90 -9.52 -1.75
C GLY A 155 8.60 -8.92 -2.26
N LEU A 156 8.59 -7.61 -2.51
CA LEU A 156 7.45 -6.85 -3.02
C LEU A 156 7.70 -6.37 -4.44
N GLU A 157 6.65 -6.23 -5.23
CA GLU A 157 6.69 -5.61 -6.55
C GLU A 157 6.20 -4.16 -6.48
N PRO A 158 6.84 -3.20 -7.16
CA PRO A 158 6.32 -1.84 -7.26
C PRO A 158 4.89 -1.83 -7.81
N ALA A 159 3.99 -1.12 -7.13
CA ALA A 159 2.61 -1.00 -7.58
C ALA A 159 2.52 -0.15 -8.86
N ARG A 160 1.61 -0.55 -9.74
CA ARG A 160 1.37 0.02 -11.07
C ARG A 160 0.24 1.06 -11.08
N LEU A 161 0.04 1.75 -12.20
CA LEU A 161 -1.02 2.75 -12.37
C LEU A 161 -2.41 2.22 -12.02
N GLU A 162 -2.73 0.98 -12.40
CA GLU A 162 -4.04 0.37 -12.13
C GLU A 162 -4.29 0.17 -10.63
N HIS A 163 -3.21 -0.02 -9.85
CA HIS A 163 -3.29 -0.02 -8.40
C HIS A 163 -3.50 1.39 -7.84
N ALA A 164 -2.92 2.42 -8.47
CA ALA A 164 -3.13 3.81 -8.08
C ALA A 164 -4.59 4.22 -8.27
N THR A 165 -5.21 3.85 -9.39
CA THR A 165 -6.63 4.15 -9.66
C THR A 165 -7.55 3.46 -8.66
N ALA A 166 -7.33 2.16 -8.39
CA ALA A 166 -8.09 1.43 -7.39
C ALA A 166 -7.89 2.01 -5.98
N PHE A 167 -6.65 2.26 -5.57
CA PHE A 167 -6.33 2.81 -4.26
C PHE A 167 -6.91 4.21 -4.05
N GLY A 168 -6.78 5.09 -5.03
CA GLY A 168 -7.32 6.44 -4.97
C GLY A 168 -8.85 6.51 -5.05
N ALA A 169 -9.53 5.46 -5.53
CA ALA A 169 -10.98 5.32 -5.44
C ALA A 169 -11.43 4.79 -4.07
N THR A 170 -10.73 3.79 -3.53
CA THR A 170 -11.08 3.15 -2.25
C THR A 170 -10.68 3.99 -1.02
N TYR A 171 -9.52 4.66 -1.07
CA TYR A 171 -8.87 5.30 0.07
C TYR A 171 -8.53 6.78 -0.21
N GLN A 172 -9.56 7.53 -0.62
CA GLN A 172 -9.46 8.89 -1.17
C GLN A 172 -8.65 9.88 -0.31
N ASP A 173 -8.73 9.78 1.02
CA ASP A 173 -8.12 10.73 1.94
C ASP A 173 -6.65 10.42 2.28
N VAL A 174 -6.17 9.21 2.00
CA VAL A 174 -4.80 8.81 2.39
C VAL A 174 -3.76 9.67 1.67
N GLN A 175 -3.97 9.96 0.38
CA GLN A 175 -3.06 10.80 -0.40
C GLN A 175 -3.02 12.27 0.06
N ARG A 176 -3.94 12.70 0.94
CA ARG A 176 -3.91 14.04 1.56
C ARG A 176 -2.92 14.14 2.71
N ALA A 177 -2.64 13.02 3.38
CA ALA A 177 -1.66 12.96 4.45
C ALA A 177 -0.22 12.96 3.93
N TYR A 178 0.00 12.28 2.79
CA TYR A 178 1.30 12.20 2.13
C TYR A 178 1.14 11.77 0.66
N PRO A 179 2.04 12.24 -0.24
CA PRO A 179 2.17 11.73 -1.59
C PRO A 179 2.52 10.24 -1.66
N ILE A 180 1.93 9.53 -2.63
CA ILE A 180 2.14 8.10 -2.86
C ILE A 180 2.63 7.86 -4.29
N VAL A 181 3.78 7.20 -4.43
CA VAL A 181 4.45 6.91 -5.71
C VAL A 181 4.17 5.47 -6.16
N PHE A 182 3.85 5.30 -7.44
CA PHE A 182 3.57 4.00 -8.07
C PHE A 182 4.64 3.69 -9.13
N LEU A 183 5.80 3.22 -8.68
CA LEU A 183 7.00 3.01 -9.52
C LEU A 183 6.88 1.81 -10.47
N GLY A 184 5.82 1.00 -10.39
CA GLY A 184 5.59 -0.14 -11.28
C GLY A 184 5.14 0.26 -12.70
N SER A 185 4.86 1.54 -12.92
CA SER A 185 4.52 2.08 -14.24
C SER A 185 5.25 3.37 -14.50
N TYR A 186 5.70 3.56 -15.73
CA TYR A 186 6.23 4.84 -16.19
C TYR A 186 5.91 5.05 -17.67
N TRP A 187 5.85 6.33 -18.06
CA TRP A 187 5.79 6.77 -19.45
C TRP A 187 7.04 7.57 -19.77
N VAL A 188 7.61 7.37 -20.97
CA VAL A 188 8.74 8.17 -21.47
C VAL A 188 8.17 9.26 -22.37
N GLY A 189 8.31 10.51 -21.93
CA GLY A 189 7.85 11.66 -22.71
C GLY A 189 8.70 11.91 -23.95
N SER A 190 8.25 12.82 -24.82
CA SER A 190 9.00 13.27 -26.00
C SER A 190 10.35 13.92 -25.65
N ASP A 191 10.50 14.39 -24.41
CA ASP A 191 11.77 14.89 -23.85
C ASP A 191 12.72 13.78 -23.36
N GLY A 192 12.36 12.51 -23.57
CA GLY A 192 13.14 11.34 -23.14
C GLY A 192 13.08 11.06 -21.64
N ARG A 193 12.32 11.83 -20.86
CA ARG A 193 12.26 11.68 -19.40
C ARG A 193 11.15 10.71 -18.98
N ARG A 194 11.49 9.84 -18.03
CA ARG A 194 10.55 8.91 -17.40
C ARG A 194 9.68 9.64 -16.40
N ARG A 195 8.37 9.42 -16.51
CA ARG A 195 7.33 9.98 -15.65
C ARG A 195 6.52 8.87 -15.01
N VAL A 196 6.38 8.91 -13.69
CA VAL A 196 5.66 7.88 -12.90
C VAL A 196 4.36 8.44 -12.32
N PRO A 197 3.32 7.60 -12.18
CA PRO A 197 2.09 7.98 -11.50
C PRO A 197 2.32 8.27 -10.00
N CYS A 198 1.69 9.33 -9.51
CA CYS A 198 1.66 9.69 -8.10
C CYS A 198 0.25 10.12 -7.69
N LEU A 199 -0.17 9.71 -6.49
CA LEU A 199 -1.33 10.28 -5.81
C LEU A 199 -0.85 11.38 -4.87
N ASP A 200 -1.30 12.62 -5.11
CA ASP A 200 -0.91 13.81 -4.35
C ASP A 200 -2.15 14.49 -3.75
N GLY A 201 -2.00 15.17 -2.62
CA GLY A 201 -3.02 16.01 -2.00
C GLY A 201 -2.51 17.42 -1.69
N TRP A 202 -3.44 18.38 -1.64
CA TRP A 202 -3.18 19.76 -1.26
C TRP A 202 -4.40 20.34 -0.54
N SER A 203 -4.33 21.59 -0.08
CA SER A 203 -5.31 22.17 0.86
C SER A 203 -6.75 22.16 0.37
N ASP A 204 -6.99 22.26 -0.93
CA ASP A 204 -8.34 22.29 -1.53
C ASP A 204 -8.63 21.11 -2.47
N GLY A 205 -7.73 20.12 -2.58
CA GLY A 205 -7.90 19.07 -3.58
C GLY A 205 -6.94 17.89 -3.48
N ARG A 206 -7.11 16.97 -4.41
CA ARG A 206 -6.28 15.77 -4.58
C ARG A 206 -6.23 15.38 -6.04
N GLY A 207 -5.18 14.68 -6.45
CA GLY A 207 -4.99 14.36 -7.86
C GLY A 207 -4.14 13.15 -8.14
N LEU A 208 -4.30 12.64 -9.35
CA LEU A 208 -3.47 11.62 -9.97
C LEU A 208 -2.53 12.31 -10.96
N ARG A 209 -1.25 12.39 -10.62
CA ARG A 209 -0.24 13.22 -11.29
C ARG A 209 0.90 12.39 -11.85
N LEU A 210 1.74 13.03 -12.65
CA LEU A 210 3.02 12.48 -13.10
C LEU A 210 4.19 13.23 -12.45
N ARG A 211 5.19 12.49 -11.99
CA ARG A 211 6.44 12.99 -11.39
C ARG A 211 7.65 12.35 -12.07
N TRP A 212 8.82 12.97 -11.96
CA TRP A 212 10.01 12.50 -12.68
C TRP A 212 10.66 11.30 -11.96
N TRP A 213 11.03 10.27 -12.72
CA TRP A 213 11.76 9.11 -12.21
C TRP A 213 13.16 9.47 -11.71
N ASP A 214 13.87 10.31 -12.49
CA ASP A 214 15.31 10.54 -12.35
C ASP A 214 15.64 11.60 -11.27
N GLY A 215 14.62 12.09 -10.55
CA GLY A 215 14.81 12.93 -9.36
C GLY A 215 14.75 12.10 -8.07
N ASP A 216 15.34 12.61 -7.00
CA ASP A 216 15.19 12.02 -5.68
C ASP A 216 13.81 12.35 -5.09
N TRP A 217 13.22 11.35 -4.45
CA TRP A 217 11.98 11.47 -3.70
C TRP A 217 12.30 11.93 -2.30
N GLY A 218 11.68 13.03 -1.86
CA GLY A 218 11.86 13.52 -0.50
C GLY A 218 11.39 12.51 0.56
N ARG A 219 11.94 12.61 1.77
CA ARG A 219 11.56 11.76 2.93
C ARG A 219 10.07 11.66 3.26
N PHE A 220 9.20 12.54 2.74
CA PHE A 220 7.76 12.54 3.04
C PHE A 220 6.94 11.62 2.12
N TYR A 221 7.53 11.07 1.06
CA TYR A 221 6.83 10.17 0.13
C TYR A 221 6.57 8.77 0.73
N ARG A 222 5.50 8.14 0.24
CA ARG A 222 5.27 6.69 0.38
C ARG A 222 5.40 6.02 -0.99
N PHE A 223 5.87 4.78 -0.98
CA PHE A 223 6.04 3.96 -2.18
C PHE A 223 5.05 2.81 -2.11
N ALA A 224 4.13 2.77 -3.06
CA ALA A 224 3.15 1.70 -3.14
C ALA A 224 3.78 0.46 -3.76
N ALA A 225 3.56 -0.68 -3.10
CA ALA A 225 4.01 -1.98 -3.55
C ALA A 225 2.90 -3.02 -3.39
N VAL A 226 3.02 -4.15 -4.08
CA VAL A 226 2.12 -5.29 -3.99
C VAL A 226 2.89 -6.58 -3.75
N ARG A 227 2.23 -7.57 -3.18
CA ARG A 227 2.80 -8.92 -3.13
C ARG A 227 2.75 -9.59 -4.51
N PRO A 228 3.82 -10.28 -4.95
CA PRO A 228 3.78 -11.08 -6.16
C PRO A 228 2.66 -12.14 -6.10
N THR A 229 1.93 -12.31 -7.21
CA THR A 229 0.79 -13.25 -7.32
C THR A 229 1.20 -14.70 -7.01
N SER A 230 2.45 -15.08 -7.29
CA SER A 230 3.03 -16.40 -6.99
C SER A 230 3.16 -16.70 -5.49
N HIS A 231 3.12 -15.69 -4.62
CA HIS A 231 3.15 -15.85 -3.17
C HIS A 231 1.75 -15.96 -2.54
N MET A 232 0.70 -15.45 -3.19
CA MET A 232 -0.69 -15.60 -2.71
C MET A 232 -1.19 -17.05 -2.81
N LEU A 233 -0.67 -17.84 -3.76
CA LEU A 233 -1.05 -19.25 -3.93
C LEU A 233 -0.39 -20.20 -2.91
N ARG A 234 0.66 -19.79 -2.18
CA ARG A 234 1.31 -20.63 -1.16
C ARG A 234 0.54 -20.70 0.17
N GLY A 235 -0.49 -19.86 0.36
CA GLY A 235 -1.37 -19.90 1.53
C GLY A 235 -2.64 -20.75 1.35
N ALA A 236 -2.95 -21.19 0.14
CA ALA A 236 -4.23 -21.86 -0.19
C ALA A 236 -4.09 -23.34 -0.56
N GLY A 237 -2.96 -23.98 -0.30
CA GLY A 237 -2.71 -25.34 -0.78
C GLY A 237 -1.87 -26.19 0.15
N LYS A 238 -2.53 -26.84 1.12
CA LYS A 238 -2.30 -28.25 1.46
C LYS A 238 -3.64 -28.86 1.86
N SER A 239 -4.28 -29.52 0.89
CA SER A 239 -5.22 -30.62 1.14
C SER A 239 -4.52 -31.76 1.87
#